data_AF-A0A9D8TNN1-F1
#
_entry.id   AF-A0A9D8TNN1-F1
#
_cell.length_a   1.000
_cell.length_b   1.000
_cell.length_c   1.000
_cell.angle_alpha   90.00
_cell.angle_beta   90.00
_cell.angle_gamma   90.00
#
_symmetry.space_group_name_H-M   'P 1'
#
loop_
_entity.id
_entity.type
_entity.pdbx_description
1 polymer ?
#
loop_
_entity_poly.entity_id
_entity_poly.type
_entity_poly.pdbx_seq_one_letter_code
_entity_poly.pdbx_strand_id
1 'polypeptide(L)'
;MRQNSFSIEYGTFLGKVFYVFAIFVLLLLVLTCIMMSDISRMSAYTYNSIEKIPHNRTGLLLGTSKFVSRNKINQYYLNRINAAVELYLSGKIDYIVVSGDNALKSYNEPRTMRKDLIKMGVPQDRIYLDYAGFRTLDSVVRIKHIFKQDSVTIISQDFHNERAIYIARHNGINAIAFNAHVPRQDFFVSNVREFFARLKCLLDVYLFDSKPKFLGDSIEIGGENISPKHAQLHENTSAALQKTPEIRVDLRRDPFVRDRDADIFVPAGIHLK
;
A
#
# COMPACT_ATOMS: atom_id res chain seq x y z
N MET A 1 -33.13 -54.27 5.28
CA MET A 1 -32.98 -53.78 3.88
C MET A 1 -33.04 -52.25 3.75
N ARG A 2 -33.88 -51.50 4.50
CA ARG A 2 -33.95 -50.02 4.42
C ARG A 2 -32.70 -49.25 4.88
N GLN A 3 -31.89 -49.78 5.79
CA GLN A 3 -30.66 -49.08 6.23
C GLN A 3 -29.56 -49.04 5.16
N ASN A 4 -29.48 -50.05 4.28
CA ASN A 4 -28.49 -50.10 3.21
C ASN A 4 -28.84 -49.19 2.03
N SER A 5 -30.12 -48.95 1.75
CA SER A 5 -30.50 -48.01 0.68
C SER A 5 -30.23 -46.56 1.07
N PHE A 6 -30.48 -46.20 2.33
CA PHE A 6 -30.23 -44.86 2.84
C PHE A 6 -28.74 -44.49 2.86
N SER A 7 -27.85 -45.41 3.24
CA SER A 7 -26.40 -45.18 3.24
C SER A 7 -25.83 -45.04 1.82
N ILE A 8 -26.35 -45.79 0.84
CA ILE A 8 -25.97 -45.68 -0.58
C ILE A 8 -26.46 -44.34 -1.17
N GLU A 9 -27.72 -43.95 -0.92
CA GLU A 9 -28.26 -42.67 -1.36
C GLU A 9 -27.50 -41.48 -0.74
N TYR A 10 -27.18 -41.55 0.56
CA TYR A 10 -26.40 -40.53 1.24
C TYR A 10 -24.96 -40.40 0.67
N GLY A 11 -24.31 -41.53 0.38
CA GLY A 11 -22.98 -41.55 -0.24
C GLY A 11 -22.96 -40.94 -1.65
N THR A 12 -23.97 -41.23 -2.47
CA THR A 12 -24.08 -40.65 -3.83
C THR A 12 -24.43 -39.15 -3.78
N PHE A 13 -25.26 -38.72 -2.83
CA PHE A 13 -25.55 -37.30 -2.60
C PHE A 13 -24.29 -36.55 -2.16
N LEU A 14 -23.54 -37.07 -1.18
CA LEU A 14 -22.31 -36.45 -0.70
C LEU A 14 -21.23 -36.37 -1.80
N GLY A 15 -21.14 -37.40 -2.65
CA GLY A 15 -20.27 -37.39 -3.83
C GLY A 15 -20.63 -36.30 -4.85
N LYS A 16 -21.92 -36.08 -5.11
CA LYS A 16 -22.38 -34.98 -5.97
C LYS A 16 -22.08 -33.61 -5.37
N VAL A 17 -22.29 -33.43 -4.06
CA VAL A 17 -21.94 -32.19 -3.35
C VAL A 17 -20.45 -31.92 -3.44
N PHE A 18 -19.60 -32.92 -3.20
CA PHE A 18 -18.15 -32.79 -3.34
C PHE A 18 -17.74 -32.45 -4.77
N TYR A 19 -18.36 -33.09 -5.78
CA TYR A 19 -18.08 -32.81 -7.19
C TYR A 19 -18.46 -31.38 -7.59
N VAL A 20 -19.64 -30.90 -7.19
CA VAL A 20 -20.06 -29.50 -7.43
C VAL A 20 -19.13 -28.52 -6.72
N PHE A 21 -18.75 -28.81 -5.48
CA PHE A 21 -17.78 -28.01 -4.74
C PHE A 21 -16.41 -27.98 -5.43
N ALA A 22 -15.92 -29.12 -5.92
CA ALA A 22 -14.66 -29.20 -6.65
C ALA A 22 -14.69 -28.40 -7.96
N ILE A 23 -15.80 -28.45 -8.72
CA ILE A 23 -16.01 -27.61 -9.90
C ILE A 23 -16.00 -26.13 -9.51
N PHE A 24 -16.73 -25.76 -8.46
CA PHE A 24 -16.77 -24.38 -7.98
C PHE A 24 -15.37 -23.85 -7.61
N VAL A 25 -14.59 -24.66 -6.87
CA VAL A 25 -13.20 -24.33 -6.52
C VAL A 25 -12.34 -24.22 -7.78
N LEU A 26 -12.47 -25.12 -8.74
CA LEU A 26 -11.75 -25.07 -10.01
C LEU A 26 -12.07 -23.79 -10.79
N LEU A 27 -13.35 -23.42 -10.90
CA LEU A 27 -13.77 -22.19 -11.56
C LEU A 27 -13.21 -20.94 -10.87
N LEU A 28 -13.20 -20.93 -9.53
CA LEU A 28 -12.60 -19.84 -8.75
C LEU A 28 -11.08 -19.73 -8.99
N LEU A 29 -10.38 -20.86 -9.08
CA LEU A 29 -8.95 -20.89 -9.40
C LEU A 29 -8.68 -20.39 -10.81
N VAL A 30 -9.46 -20.84 -11.81
CA VAL A 30 -9.34 -20.36 -13.20
C VAL A 30 -9.57 -18.85 -13.28
N LEU A 31 -10.62 -18.34 -12.62
CA LEU A 31 -10.90 -16.90 -12.55
C LEU A 31 -9.73 -16.13 -11.93
N THR A 32 -9.19 -16.62 -10.81
CA THR A 32 -8.03 -16.00 -10.14
C THR A 32 -6.80 -15.97 -11.06
N CYS A 33 -6.54 -17.05 -11.80
CA CYS A 33 -5.45 -17.11 -12.78
C CYS A 33 -5.61 -16.09 -13.91
N ILE A 34 -6.84 -15.91 -14.43
CA ILE A 34 -7.13 -14.91 -15.46
C ILE A 34 -6.84 -13.50 -14.93
N MET A 35 -7.35 -13.17 -13.73
CA MET A 35 -7.13 -11.84 -13.13
C MET A 35 -5.65 -11.57 -12.82
N MET A 36 -4.90 -12.59 -12.37
CA MET A 36 -3.45 -12.48 -12.19
C MET A 36 -2.73 -12.26 -13.52
N SER A 37 -3.17 -12.91 -14.59
CA SER A 37 -2.65 -12.71 -15.95
C SER A 37 -2.86 -11.26 -16.41
N ASP A 38 -4.02 -10.66 -16.11
CA ASP A 38 -4.30 -9.26 -16.47
C ASP A 38 -3.34 -8.28 -15.77
N ILE A 39 -2.99 -8.52 -14.50
CA ILE A 39 -1.95 -7.74 -13.81
C ILE A 39 -0.59 -7.97 -14.50
N SER A 40 -0.22 -9.22 -14.78
CA SER A 40 1.06 -9.55 -15.44
C SER A 40 1.20 -8.96 -16.84
N ARG A 41 0.10 -8.75 -17.57
CA ARG A 41 0.11 -8.05 -18.86
C ARG A 41 0.55 -6.58 -18.73
N MET A 42 0.48 -5.98 -17.54
CA MET A 42 0.98 -4.62 -17.31
C MET A 42 2.50 -4.51 -17.43
N SER A 43 3.24 -5.63 -17.43
CA SER A 43 4.68 -5.68 -17.74
C SER A 43 5.02 -4.98 -19.07
N ALA A 44 4.11 -4.99 -20.04
CA ALA A 44 4.25 -4.30 -21.33
C ALA A 44 4.42 -2.78 -21.21
N TYR A 45 4.12 -2.19 -20.05
CA TYR A 45 4.19 -0.76 -19.78
C TYR A 45 5.23 -0.41 -18.71
N THR A 46 6.10 -1.38 -18.40
CA THR A 46 7.25 -1.21 -17.53
C THR A 46 8.51 -1.05 -18.38
N TYR A 47 9.44 -0.23 -17.88
CA TYR A 47 10.69 0.08 -18.57
C TYR A 47 11.87 -0.19 -17.63
N ASN A 48 12.92 -0.79 -18.19
CA ASN A 48 14.18 -1.06 -17.49
C ASN A 48 15.33 -0.14 -17.96
N SER A 49 15.09 0.70 -18.97
CA SER A 49 16.12 1.55 -19.58
C SER A 49 15.59 2.98 -19.70
N ILE A 50 16.46 3.92 -19.30
CA ILE A 50 16.13 5.34 -19.23
C ILE A 50 15.92 5.94 -20.61
N GLU A 51 16.61 5.41 -21.62
CA GLU A 51 16.52 5.89 -22.99
C GLU A 51 15.13 5.62 -23.58
N LYS A 52 14.56 4.46 -23.25
CA LYS A 52 13.30 3.95 -23.83
C LYS A 52 12.05 4.48 -23.17
N ILE A 53 12.12 4.87 -21.89
CA ILE A 53 10.95 5.34 -21.17
C ILE A 53 10.52 6.71 -21.73
N PRO A 54 9.23 6.91 -22.07
CA PRO A 54 8.75 8.21 -22.51
C PRO A 54 8.70 9.20 -21.34
N HIS A 55 8.66 10.49 -21.68
CA HIS A 55 8.49 11.54 -20.69
C HIS A 55 7.08 11.50 -20.09
N ASN A 56 7.00 11.77 -18.78
CA ASN A 56 5.77 12.19 -18.11
C ASN A 56 6.13 13.34 -17.17
N ARG A 57 5.24 14.31 -17.02
CA ARG A 57 5.44 15.44 -16.11
C ARG A 57 5.77 15.02 -14.68
N THR A 58 5.11 13.98 -14.18
CA THR A 58 5.23 13.56 -12.78
C THR A 58 5.67 12.11 -12.66
N GLY A 59 6.66 11.88 -11.78
CA GLY A 59 7.01 10.56 -11.26
C GLY A 59 6.35 10.29 -9.91
N LEU A 60 5.69 9.15 -9.76
CA LEU A 60 5.16 8.67 -8.47
C LEU A 60 6.12 7.67 -7.86
N LEU A 61 6.90 8.12 -6.88
CA LEU A 61 7.80 7.29 -6.09
C LEU A 61 7.01 6.58 -4.99
N LEU A 62 6.82 5.26 -5.15
CA LEU A 62 6.11 4.46 -4.17
C LEU A 62 6.99 4.12 -2.97
N GLY A 63 6.38 4.18 -1.80
CA GLY A 63 7.03 3.99 -0.51
C GLY A 63 7.57 2.59 -0.20
N THR A 64 8.67 2.54 0.54
CA THR A 64 9.23 1.36 1.20
C THR A 64 10.05 1.78 2.42
N SER A 65 10.18 0.91 3.41
CA SER A 65 11.01 1.18 4.59
C SER A 65 12.49 1.36 4.22
N LYS A 66 13.18 2.36 4.82
CA LYS A 66 14.64 2.55 4.62
C LYS A 66 15.48 1.48 5.28
N PHE A 67 14.99 0.87 6.36
CA PHE A 67 15.74 -0.11 7.14
C PHE A 67 14.97 -1.43 7.18
N VAL A 68 15.70 -2.54 6.97
CA VAL A 68 15.16 -3.91 7.14
C VAL A 68 15.37 -4.39 8.57
N SER A 69 16.46 -3.96 9.19
CA SER A 69 16.78 -4.19 10.60
C SER A 69 17.61 -3.02 11.13
N ARG A 70 17.87 -3.00 12.45
CA ARG A 70 18.70 -1.98 13.10
C ARG A 70 20.06 -1.93 12.38
N ASN A 71 20.35 -0.81 11.71
CA ASN A 71 21.56 -0.53 10.91
C ASN A 71 21.70 -1.24 9.55
N LYS A 72 20.69 -1.97 9.05
CA LYS A 72 20.73 -2.52 7.68
C LYS A 72 19.80 -1.75 6.75
N ILE A 73 20.39 -1.00 5.83
CA ILE A 73 19.63 -0.28 4.80
C ILE A 73 18.95 -1.28 3.86
N ASN A 74 17.69 -1.01 3.55
CA ASN A 74 16.90 -1.72 2.59
C ASN A 74 17.38 -1.38 1.16
N GLN A 75 17.85 -2.39 0.43
CA GLN A 75 18.31 -2.17 -0.93
C GLN A 75 17.17 -1.80 -1.88
N TYR A 76 15.94 -2.26 -1.62
CA TYR A 76 14.77 -1.81 -2.38
C TYR A 76 14.54 -0.30 -2.24
N TYR A 77 14.79 0.27 -1.06
CA TYR A 77 14.69 1.70 -0.81
C TYR A 77 15.73 2.47 -1.63
N LEU A 78 17.01 2.10 -1.53
CA LEU A 78 18.08 2.79 -2.26
C LEU A 78 17.86 2.71 -3.76
N ASN A 79 17.49 1.54 -4.29
CA ASN A 79 17.28 1.38 -5.72
C ASN A 79 16.11 2.22 -6.24
N ARG A 80 15.04 2.40 -5.45
CA ARG A 80 13.93 3.30 -5.82
C ARG A 80 14.33 4.77 -5.80
N ILE A 81 15.13 5.19 -4.81
CA ILE A 81 15.66 6.56 -4.76
C ILE A 81 16.55 6.82 -5.97
N ASN A 82 17.50 5.93 -6.25
CA ASN A 82 18.40 6.05 -7.40
C ASN A 82 17.63 6.14 -8.72
N ALA A 83 16.64 5.28 -8.92
CA ALA A 83 15.77 5.28 -10.09
C ALA A 83 15.00 6.61 -10.25
N ALA A 84 14.49 7.17 -9.15
CA ALA A 84 13.79 8.45 -9.18
C ALA A 84 14.73 9.63 -9.52
N VAL A 85 15.94 9.62 -8.97
CA VAL A 85 16.98 10.61 -9.30
C VAL A 85 17.38 10.50 -10.77
N GLU A 86 17.60 9.29 -11.27
CA GLU A 86 17.98 9.04 -12.67
C GLU A 86 16.92 9.56 -13.64
N LEU A 87 15.64 9.27 -13.39
CA LEU A 87 14.51 9.79 -14.18
C LEU A 87 14.45 11.31 -14.18
N TYR A 88 14.67 11.94 -13.03
CA TYR A 88 14.66 13.39 -12.91
C TYR A 88 15.84 14.03 -13.65
N LEU A 89 17.06 13.56 -13.41
CA LEU A 89 18.27 14.12 -14.02
C LEU A 89 18.33 13.90 -15.54
N SER A 90 17.72 12.83 -16.04
CA SER A 90 17.60 12.57 -17.49
C SER A 90 16.43 13.31 -18.15
N GLY A 91 15.67 14.12 -17.41
CA GLY A 91 14.54 14.87 -17.93
C GLY A 91 13.38 13.99 -18.39
N LYS A 92 13.23 12.79 -17.82
CA LYS A 92 12.09 11.90 -18.08
C LYS A 92 10.90 12.18 -17.18
N ILE A 93 11.14 12.86 -16.06
CA ILE A 93 10.13 13.44 -15.18
C ILE A 93 10.55 14.83 -14.72
N ASP A 94 9.59 15.73 -14.52
CA ASP A 94 9.83 17.11 -14.09
C ASP A 94 9.65 17.29 -12.58
N TYR A 95 8.78 16.47 -11.99
CA TYR A 95 8.42 16.51 -10.57
C TYR A 95 8.31 15.09 -10.00
N ILE A 96 8.57 14.97 -8.69
CA ILE A 96 8.48 13.70 -7.96
C ILE A 96 7.42 13.83 -6.87
N VAL A 97 6.38 13.00 -6.92
CA VAL A 97 5.47 12.77 -5.80
C VAL A 97 5.95 11.56 -5.03
N VAL A 98 6.29 11.76 -3.77
CA VAL A 98 6.77 10.73 -2.86
C VAL A 98 5.61 10.28 -1.98
N SER A 99 5.07 9.09 -2.24
CA SER A 99 3.91 8.56 -1.52
C SER A 99 4.28 7.40 -0.62
N GLY A 100 3.87 7.47 0.65
CA GLY A 100 4.15 6.43 1.63
C GLY A 100 3.39 6.66 2.93
N ASP A 101 3.54 5.71 3.84
CA ASP A 101 2.86 5.72 5.13
C ASP A 101 3.55 6.65 6.15
N ASN A 102 2.74 7.26 7.01
CA ASN A 102 3.15 8.05 8.17
C ASN A 102 2.53 7.50 9.49
N ALA A 103 2.09 6.25 9.52
CA ALA A 103 1.37 5.65 10.66
C ALA A 103 2.18 5.56 11.96
N LEU A 104 3.52 5.60 11.91
CA LEU A 104 4.36 5.63 13.10
C LEU A 104 4.87 7.04 13.38
N LYS A 105 4.51 7.61 14.54
CA LYS A 105 4.96 8.94 15.03
C LYS A 105 6.49 9.11 15.03
N SER A 106 7.25 8.02 15.13
CA SER A 106 8.71 8.01 15.19
C SER A 106 9.40 7.88 13.81
N TYR A 107 8.66 7.63 12.72
CA TYR A 107 9.25 7.42 11.40
C TYR A 107 8.31 7.83 10.26
N ASN A 108 8.63 8.95 9.61
CA ASN A 108 7.91 9.46 8.44
C ASN A 108 8.67 9.08 7.16
N GLU A 109 8.14 8.11 6.43
CA GLU A 109 8.79 7.54 5.26
C GLU A 109 8.91 8.55 4.10
N PRO A 110 7.85 9.30 3.71
CA PRO A 110 7.97 10.31 2.66
C PRO A 110 9.00 11.41 2.96
N ARG A 111 9.09 11.87 4.20
CA ARG A 111 10.11 12.86 4.62
C ARG A 111 11.52 12.30 4.49
N THR A 112 11.72 11.02 4.78
CA THR A 112 13.03 10.38 4.68
C THR A 112 13.46 10.27 3.22
N MET A 113 12.56 9.81 2.35
CA MET A 113 12.81 9.74 0.90
C MET A 113 13.13 11.11 0.30
N ARG A 114 12.36 12.15 0.67
CA ARG A 114 12.64 13.54 0.23
C ARG A 114 14.02 14.03 0.65
N LYS A 115 14.45 13.75 1.89
CA LYS A 115 15.80 14.13 2.35
C LYS A 115 16.88 13.47 1.50
N ASP A 116 16.71 12.18 1.20
CA ASP A 116 17.69 11.44 0.39
C ASP A 116 17.68 11.92 -1.07
N LEU A 117 16.52 12.22 -1.66
CA LEU A 117 16.39 12.82 -3.00
C LEU A 117 17.11 14.18 -3.09
N ILE A 118 16.90 15.06 -2.11
CA ILE A 118 17.57 16.38 -2.04
C ILE A 118 19.08 16.20 -1.94
N LYS A 119 19.54 15.27 -1.09
CA LYS A 119 20.96 14.95 -0.96
C LYS A 119 21.57 14.47 -2.28
N MET A 120 20.78 13.85 -3.14
CA MET A 120 21.20 13.36 -4.45
C MET A 120 21.01 14.37 -5.59
N GLY A 121 20.67 15.63 -5.27
CA GLY A 121 20.65 16.73 -6.24
C GLY A 121 19.29 17.07 -6.82
N VAL A 122 18.19 16.45 -6.35
CA VAL A 122 16.84 16.86 -6.76
C VAL A 122 16.42 18.11 -5.96
N PRO A 123 16.10 19.24 -6.61
CA PRO A 123 15.67 20.45 -5.92
C PRO A 123 14.42 20.24 -5.06
N GLN A 124 14.37 20.93 -3.92
CA GLN A 124 13.31 20.74 -2.93
C GLN A 124 11.90 21.09 -3.47
N ASP A 125 11.81 22.08 -4.34
CA ASP A 125 10.60 22.57 -5.04
C ASP A 125 10.11 21.60 -6.13
N ARG A 126 10.91 20.58 -6.46
CA ARG A 126 10.56 19.52 -7.41
C ARG A 126 9.98 18.28 -6.74
N ILE A 127 9.91 18.27 -5.41
CA ILE A 127 9.48 17.11 -4.62
C ILE A 127 8.23 17.43 -3.80
N TYR A 128 7.16 16.70 -4.08
CA TYR A 128 5.89 16.74 -3.36
C TYR A 128 5.77 15.50 -2.47
N LEU A 129 5.20 15.66 -1.27
CA LEU A 129 5.01 14.57 -0.34
C LEU A 129 3.54 14.16 -0.31
N ASP A 130 3.28 12.86 -0.27
CA ASP A 130 1.96 12.29 -0.03
C ASP A 130 2.02 11.36 1.20
N TYR A 131 1.38 11.77 2.29
CA TYR A 131 1.41 11.07 3.57
C TYR A 131 0.27 10.07 3.79
N ALA A 132 -0.66 9.97 2.83
CA ALA A 132 -1.82 9.09 2.94
C ALA A 132 -1.72 7.87 1.99
N GLY A 133 -0.50 7.50 1.59
CA GLY A 133 -0.20 6.34 0.75
C GLY A 133 -0.13 5.02 1.55
N PHE A 134 -1.19 4.67 2.28
CA PHE A 134 -1.22 3.48 3.14
C PHE A 134 -1.25 2.16 2.34
N ARG A 135 -1.83 2.20 1.14
CA ARG A 135 -1.87 1.11 0.17
C ARG A 135 -1.45 1.64 -1.19
N THR A 136 -0.99 0.76 -2.08
CA THR A 136 -0.73 1.10 -3.49
C THR A 136 -1.94 1.79 -4.12
N LEU A 137 -3.16 1.32 -3.82
CA LEU A 137 -4.40 1.93 -4.28
C LEU A 137 -4.53 3.39 -3.84
N ASP A 138 -4.23 3.68 -2.56
CA ASP A 138 -4.34 5.03 -2.02
C ASP A 138 -3.33 5.96 -2.72
N SER A 139 -2.07 5.54 -2.86
CA SER A 139 -1.03 6.31 -3.57
C SER A 139 -1.38 6.60 -5.03
N VAL A 140 -1.86 5.58 -5.75
CA VAL A 140 -2.16 5.68 -7.18
C VAL A 140 -3.39 6.55 -7.41
N VAL A 141 -4.49 6.33 -6.70
CA VAL A 141 -5.72 7.11 -6.93
C VAL A 141 -5.52 8.58 -6.55
N ARG A 142 -4.76 8.85 -5.48
CA ARG A 142 -4.47 10.22 -5.05
C ARG A 142 -3.65 11.02 -6.06
N ILE A 143 -2.87 10.38 -6.94
CA ILE A 143 -2.13 11.10 -7.99
C ILE A 143 -3.06 11.91 -8.90
N LYS A 144 -4.25 11.38 -9.19
CA LYS A 144 -5.25 12.03 -10.02
C LYS A 144 -6.05 13.04 -9.23
N HIS A 145 -6.59 12.64 -8.07
CA HIS A 145 -7.53 13.50 -7.36
C HIS A 145 -6.87 14.66 -6.61
N ILE A 146 -5.70 14.39 -6.00
CA ILE A 146 -4.95 15.35 -5.19
C ILE A 146 -3.96 16.09 -6.06
N PHE A 147 -3.09 15.35 -6.75
CA PHE A 147 -1.99 15.97 -7.51
C PHE A 147 -2.37 16.33 -8.95
N LYS A 148 -3.64 16.11 -9.34
CA LYS A 148 -4.20 16.48 -10.65
C LYS A 148 -3.39 15.96 -11.85
N GLN A 149 -2.85 14.75 -11.73
CA GLN A 149 -2.11 14.12 -12.82
C GLN A 149 -2.94 12.98 -13.45
N ASP A 150 -3.26 13.14 -14.73
CA ASP A 150 -3.91 12.08 -15.52
C ASP A 150 -2.90 11.11 -16.14
N SER A 151 -1.63 11.48 -16.22
CA SER A 151 -0.51 10.60 -16.62
C SER A 151 0.63 10.64 -15.61
N VAL A 152 1.29 9.50 -15.41
CA VAL A 152 2.35 9.36 -14.40
C VAL A 152 3.34 8.26 -14.74
N THR A 153 4.61 8.48 -14.36
CA THR A 153 5.63 7.42 -14.32
C THR A 153 5.74 6.87 -12.89
N ILE A 154 5.30 5.64 -12.66
CA ILE A 154 5.39 4.97 -11.36
C ILE A 154 6.81 4.43 -11.17
N ILE A 155 7.37 4.61 -9.97
CA ILE A 155 8.76 4.24 -9.65
C ILE A 155 8.73 3.27 -8.47
N SER A 156 9.01 2.00 -8.77
CA SER A 156 9.07 0.91 -7.80
C SER A 156 9.81 -0.29 -8.39
N GLN A 157 9.73 -1.45 -7.74
CA GLN A 157 10.19 -2.70 -8.34
C GLN A 157 9.21 -3.19 -9.41
N ASP A 158 9.72 -3.95 -10.37
CA ASP A 158 8.97 -4.60 -11.47
C ASP A 158 7.65 -5.23 -11.03
N PHE A 159 7.69 -6.11 -10.05
CA PHE A 159 6.52 -6.85 -9.58
C PHE A 159 5.45 -5.92 -9.00
N HIS A 160 5.86 -4.85 -8.32
CA HIS A 160 4.98 -3.86 -7.72
C HIS A 160 4.43 -2.87 -8.75
N ASN A 161 5.26 -2.53 -9.73
CA ASN A 161 4.90 -1.65 -10.84
C ASN A 161 3.77 -2.23 -11.67
N GLU A 162 3.79 -3.54 -11.98
CA GLU A 162 2.68 -4.20 -12.69
C GLU A 162 1.33 -3.98 -11.99
N ARG A 163 1.29 -4.21 -10.66
CA ARG A 163 0.09 -3.98 -9.85
C ARG A 163 -0.30 -2.50 -9.83
N ALA A 164 0.66 -1.61 -9.66
CA ALA A 164 0.38 -0.18 -9.56
C ALA A 164 -0.16 0.38 -10.90
N ILE A 165 0.37 -0.06 -12.04
CA ILE A 165 -0.14 0.27 -13.37
C ILE A 165 -1.56 -0.28 -13.55
N TYR A 166 -1.81 -1.53 -13.14
CA TYR A 166 -3.12 -2.14 -13.24
C TYR A 166 -4.18 -1.29 -12.51
N ILE A 167 -3.90 -0.91 -11.25
CA ILE A 167 -4.75 -0.02 -10.47
C ILE A 167 -4.93 1.32 -11.17
N ALA A 168 -3.85 1.94 -11.65
CA ALA A 168 -3.88 3.26 -12.27
C ALA A 168 -4.80 3.27 -13.49
N ARG A 169 -4.63 2.29 -14.39
CA ARG A 169 -5.44 2.18 -15.60
C ARG A 169 -6.90 1.91 -15.32
N HIS A 170 -7.19 1.06 -14.34
CA HIS A 170 -8.56 0.82 -13.90
C HIS A 170 -9.24 2.10 -13.39
N ASN A 171 -8.46 3.04 -12.82
CA ASN A 171 -8.94 4.35 -12.37
C ASN A 171 -8.80 5.46 -13.44
N GLY A 172 -8.59 5.09 -14.70
CA GLY A 172 -8.48 6.03 -15.82
C GLY A 172 -7.27 6.96 -15.71
N ILE A 173 -6.15 6.44 -15.18
CA ILE A 173 -4.85 7.13 -15.13
C ILE A 173 -3.94 6.46 -16.15
N ASN A 174 -3.34 7.26 -17.04
CA ASN A 174 -2.36 6.78 -18.00
C ASN A 174 -0.99 6.58 -17.32
N ALA A 175 -0.80 5.41 -16.71
CA ALA A 175 0.43 5.06 -16.03
C ALA A 175 1.37 4.21 -16.91
N ILE A 176 2.64 4.55 -16.84
CA ILE A 176 3.77 3.67 -17.16
C ILE A 176 4.63 3.53 -15.91
N ALA A 177 5.62 2.64 -15.92
CA ALA A 177 6.52 2.52 -14.77
C ALA A 177 7.98 2.30 -15.15
N PHE A 178 8.87 2.75 -14.27
CA PHE A 178 10.29 2.47 -14.34
C PHE A 178 10.68 1.50 -13.23
N ASN A 179 11.36 0.42 -13.62
CA ASN A 179 11.72 -0.67 -12.73
C ASN A 179 13.04 -0.35 -12.01
N ALA A 180 12.94 -0.05 -10.73
CA ALA A 180 14.09 0.01 -9.83
C ALA A 180 14.70 -1.39 -9.68
N HIS A 181 16.03 -1.46 -9.69
CA HIS A 181 16.78 -2.71 -9.60
C HIS A 181 16.35 -3.57 -8.38
N VAL A 182 16.20 -4.88 -8.60
CA VAL A 182 15.82 -5.85 -7.55
C VAL A 182 17.09 -6.54 -7.03
N PRO A 183 17.36 -6.52 -5.71
CA PRO A 183 18.47 -7.27 -5.13
C PRO A 183 18.27 -8.78 -5.29
N ARG A 184 19.28 -9.51 -5.80
CA ARG A 184 19.20 -10.96 -6.08
C ARG A 184 18.82 -11.84 -4.88
N GLN A 185 19.08 -11.41 -3.65
CA GLN A 185 18.86 -12.23 -2.44
C GLN A 185 17.39 -12.35 -2.00
N ASP A 186 16.48 -11.48 -2.48
CA ASP A 186 15.14 -11.34 -1.91
C ASP A 186 13.99 -11.75 -2.87
N PHE A 187 14.31 -12.43 -3.98
CA PHE A 187 13.36 -12.73 -5.04
C PHE A 187 12.20 -13.64 -4.57
N PHE A 188 12.50 -14.73 -3.85
CA PHE A 188 11.48 -15.73 -3.45
C PHE A 188 10.47 -15.20 -2.42
N VAL A 189 10.92 -14.54 -1.36
CA VAL A 189 10.03 -14.00 -0.31
C VAL A 189 9.17 -12.87 -0.87
N SER A 190 9.72 -12.07 -1.80
CA SER A 190 8.98 -11.00 -2.46
C SER A 190 7.85 -11.53 -3.34
N ASN A 191 8.06 -12.64 -4.04
CA ASN A 191 7.05 -13.25 -4.91
C ASN A 191 5.82 -13.77 -4.16
N VAL A 192 5.99 -14.39 -2.98
CA VAL A 192 4.86 -14.87 -2.16
C VAL A 192 4.04 -13.70 -1.62
N ARG A 193 4.72 -12.70 -1.04
CA ARG A 193 4.05 -11.48 -0.57
C ARG A 193 3.32 -10.78 -1.72
N GLU A 194 3.94 -10.76 -2.89
CA GLU A 194 3.37 -10.16 -4.08
C GLU A 194 2.11 -10.89 -4.55
N PHE A 195 2.11 -12.23 -4.55
CA PHE A 195 0.91 -13.02 -4.89
C PHE A 195 -0.29 -12.64 -4.01
N PHE A 196 -0.10 -12.58 -2.69
CA PHE A 196 -1.17 -12.17 -1.77
C PHE A 196 -1.57 -10.71 -1.94
N ALA A 197 -0.62 -9.82 -2.24
CA ALA A 197 -0.91 -8.41 -2.47
C ALA A 197 -1.67 -8.19 -3.79
N ARG A 198 -1.40 -8.98 -4.83
CA ARG A 198 -2.20 -9.01 -6.07
C ARG A 198 -3.61 -9.54 -5.80
N LEU A 199 -3.74 -10.64 -5.07
CA LEU A 199 -5.06 -11.16 -4.71
C LEU A 199 -5.88 -10.13 -3.95
N LYS A 200 -5.28 -9.49 -2.93
CA LYS A 200 -5.93 -8.39 -2.20
C LYS A 200 -6.30 -7.22 -3.12
N CYS A 201 -5.43 -6.84 -4.07
CA CYS A 201 -5.73 -5.79 -5.04
C CYS A 201 -6.97 -6.12 -5.86
N LEU A 202 -7.10 -7.36 -6.33
CA LEU A 202 -8.27 -7.80 -7.10
C LEU A 202 -9.54 -7.71 -6.24
N LEU A 203 -9.48 -8.10 -4.97
CA LEU A 203 -10.61 -7.93 -4.06
C LEU A 203 -10.95 -6.44 -3.83
N ASP A 204 -9.95 -5.59 -3.58
CA ASP A 204 -10.13 -4.14 -3.37
C ASP A 204 -10.78 -3.47 -4.59
N VAL A 205 -10.37 -3.86 -5.81
CA VAL A 205 -10.88 -3.32 -7.09
C VAL A 205 -12.27 -3.86 -7.44
N TYR A 206 -12.49 -5.18 -7.38
CA TYR A 206 -13.71 -5.79 -7.92
C TYR A 206 -14.82 -6.02 -6.91
N LEU A 207 -14.48 -6.27 -5.63
CA LEU A 207 -15.49 -6.57 -4.61
C LEU A 207 -15.82 -5.38 -3.73
N PHE A 208 -14.84 -4.53 -3.44
CA PHE A 208 -14.97 -3.52 -2.41
C PHE A 208 -15.08 -2.08 -2.91
N ASP A 209 -14.94 -1.82 -4.23
CA ASP A 209 -14.87 -0.47 -4.82
C ASP A 209 -14.11 0.51 -3.90
N SER A 210 -12.96 0.04 -3.41
CA SER A 210 -12.32 0.64 -2.26
C SER A 210 -11.83 2.04 -2.57
N LYS A 211 -12.56 3.06 -2.11
CA LYS A 211 -12.15 4.46 -2.25
C LYS A 211 -10.87 4.73 -1.43
N PRO A 212 -10.03 5.68 -1.86
CA PRO A 212 -8.89 6.11 -1.06
C PRO A 212 -9.38 6.66 0.29
N LYS A 213 -8.72 6.25 1.38
CA LYS A 213 -9.17 6.60 2.75
C LYS A 213 -9.18 8.10 3.01
N PHE A 214 -8.31 8.84 2.35
CA PHE A 214 -8.19 10.28 2.48
C PHE A 214 -8.05 10.90 1.11
N LEU A 215 -8.89 11.87 0.82
CA LEU A 215 -8.79 12.79 -0.31
C LEU A 215 -8.69 14.17 0.34
N GLY A 216 -7.46 14.69 0.51
CA GLY A 216 -7.26 16.03 1.08
C GLY A 216 -7.52 17.12 0.04
N ASP A 217 -7.04 18.33 0.33
CA ASP A 217 -7.06 19.43 -0.65
C ASP A 217 -6.20 19.10 -1.88
N SER A 218 -6.62 19.56 -3.06
CA SER A 218 -5.85 19.37 -4.28
C SER A 218 -4.61 20.25 -4.32
N ILE A 219 -3.53 19.70 -4.87
CA ILE A 219 -2.24 20.35 -5.08
C ILE A 219 -1.97 20.41 -6.58
N GLU A 220 -1.76 21.62 -7.10
CA GLU A 220 -1.26 21.80 -8.45
C GLU A 220 0.27 21.67 -8.47
N ILE A 221 0.77 20.62 -9.11
CA ILE A 221 2.20 20.44 -9.30
C ILE A 221 2.74 21.58 -10.16
N GLY A 222 3.76 22.28 -9.68
CA GLY A 222 4.44 23.37 -10.40
C GLY A 222 3.77 24.73 -10.35
N GLY A 223 2.67 24.89 -9.58
CA GLY A 223 2.01 26.19 -9.38
C GLY A 223 2.76 27.10 -8.39
N GLU A 224 2.38 28.38 -8.33
CA GLU A 224 3.06 29.44 -7.55
C GLU A 224 3.04 29.24 -6.03
N ASN A 225 2.17 28.37 -5.49
CA ASN A 225 1.99 28.10 -4.07
C ASN A 225 2.75 26.84 -3.59
N ILE A 226 4.05 26.75 -3.85
CA ILE A 226 4.90 25.63 -3.38
C ILE A 226 5.24 25.81 -1.90
N SER A 227 4.25 25.70 -1.01
CA SER A 227 4.49 25.47 0.41
C SER A 227 4.53 23.95 0.65
N PRO A 228 5.66 23.38 1.15
CA PRO A 228 5.83 21.93 1.37
C PRO A 228 4.89 21.27 2.40
N LYS A 229 3.83 21.97 2.85
CA LYS A 229 2.95 21.56 3.93
C LYS A 229 1.68 20.80 3.50
N HIS A 230 1.28 20.80 2.23
CA HIS A 230 -0.16 20.68 1.92
C HIS A 230 -0.73 19.33 1.45
N ALA A 231 -0.07 18.19 1.70
CA ALA A 231 -0.73 16.88 1.60
C ALA A 231 -0.80 16.14 2.95
N GLN A 232 -0.84 16.88 4.05
CA GLN A 232 -1.05 16.26 5.36
C GLN A 232 -2.50 15.77 5.46
N LEU A 233 -2.70 14.59 6.08
CA LEU A 233 -3.98 14.32 6.74
C LEU A 233 -4.30 15.57 7.56
N HIS A 234 -5.51 16.13 7.46
CA HIS A 234 -5.95 17.08 8.47
C HIS A 234 -5.68 16.42 9.84
N GLU A 235 -4.76 16.97 10.63
CA GLU A 235 -4.37 16.47 11.96
C GLU A 235 -5.60 16.26 12.87
N ASN A 236 -6.72 16.89 12.53
CA ASN A 236 -8.00 16.80 13.21
C ASN A 236 -8.69 15.43 13.11
N THR A 237 -8.29 14.52 12.21
CA THR A 237 -9.00 13.23 12.05
C THR A 237 -8.44 12.14 12.99
N SER A 238 -7.14 12.13 13.28
CA SER A 238 -6.56 11.20 14.26
C SER A 238 -6.97 11.55 15.70
N ALA A 239 -7.22 12.84 15.99
CA ALA A 239 -7.81 13.26 17.26
C ALA A 239 -9.31 12.92 17.35
N ALA A 240 -10.04 12.90 16.23
CA ALA A 240 -11.45 12.53 16.19
C ALA A 240 -11.68 11.01 16.33
N LEU A 241 -10.76 10.18 15.81
CA LEU A 241 -10.83 8.71 15.96
C LEU A 241 -10.38 8.21 17.36
N GLN A 242 -9.76 9.06 18.17
CA GLN A 242 -9.49 8.81 19.60
C GLN A 242 -10.60 9.33 20.52
N LYS A 243 -11.65 9.94 19.98
CA LYS A 243 -12.84 10.40 20.72
C LYS A 243 -14.07 9.52 20.51
N THR A 244 -13.89 8.25 20.17
CA THR A 244 -14.91 7.26 20.52
C THR A 244 -14.94 7.21 22.05
N PRO A 245 -16.07 7.46 22.74
CA PRO A 245 -16.10 7.28 24.17
C PRO A 245 -15.70 5.84 24.46
N GLU A 246 -14.66 5.64 25.27
CA GLU A 246 -14.53 4.40 26.00
C GLU A 246 -15.89 4.19 26.67
N ILE A 247 -16.64 3.19 26.21
CA ILE A 247 -17.70 2.63 27.02
C ILE A 247 -16.96 2.03 28.21
N ARG A 248 -16.75 2.85 29.24
CA ARG A 248 -16.48 2.37 30.59
C ARG A 248 -17.71 1.57 30.97
N VAL A 249 -17.64 0.27 30.77
CA VAL A 249 -18.52 -0.67 31.45
C VAL A 249 -18.22 -0.49 32.93
N ASP A 250 -19.11 0.20 33.63
CA ASP A 250 -19.07 0.33 35.08
C ASP A 250 -19.37 -1.04 35.69
N LEU A 251 -18.31 -1.83 35.90
CA LEU A 251 -18.37 -3.12 36.58
C LEU A 251 -18.81 -3.02 38.05
N ARG A 252 -19.10 -1.82 38.59
CA ARG A 252 -19.66 -1.63 39.94
C ARG A 252 -21.20 -1.66 39.99
N ARG A 253 -21.87 -1.90 38.85
CA ARG A 253 -23.34 -2.05 38.78
C ARG A 253 -23.79 -3.40 38.22
N ASP A 254 -22.91 -4.40 38.22
CA ASP A 254 -23.32 -5.77 37.94
C ASP A 254 -23.92 -6.39 39.22
N PRO A 255 -25.22 -6.73 39.27
CA PRO A 255 -25.84 -7.37 40.44
C PRO A 255 -25.35 -8.81 40.69
N PHE A 256 -24.38 -9.32 39.90
CA PHE A 256 -23.91 -10.70 39.97
C PHE A 256 -22.47 -10.92 40.44
N VAL A 257 -21.73 -9.89 40.87
CA VAL A 257 -20.35 -10.07 41.37
C VAL A 257 -20.31 -9.93 42.91
N ARG A 258 -20.31 -11.07 43.60
CA ARG A 258 -20.02 -11.17 45.04
C ARG A 258 -18.51 -11.11 45.30
N ASP A 259 -18.18 -10.42 46.38
CA ASP A 259 -16.92 -10.37 47.12
C ASP A 259 -15.84 -11.37 46.71
N ARG A 260 -14.63 -10.84 46.51
CA ARG A 260 -13.46 -11.32 47.26
C ARG A 260 -12.31 -10.31 47.21
N ASP A 261 -11.87 -9.95 48.41
CA ASP A 261 -10.68 -9.18 48.74
C ASP A 261 -9.40 -9.77 48.14
N ALA A 262 -8.47 -8.91 47.73
CA ALA A 262 -7.04 -9.07 47.97
C ALA A 262 -6.29 -7.81 47.51
N ASP A 263 -5.78 -7.08 48.51
CA ASP A 263 -4.66 -6.16 48.40
C ASP A 263 -3.47 -6.75 47.63
N ILE A 264 -2.71 -5.92 46.91
CA ILE A 264 -1.22 -5.90 46.90
C ILE A 264 -0.76 -4.65 46.12
N PHE A 265 -0.39 -3.64 46.90
CA PHE A 265 0.87 -2.90 46.93
C PHE A 265 1.53 -2.37 45.63
N VAL A 266 1.64 -1.04 45.56
CA VAL A 266 2.55 -0.24 44.71
C VAL A 266 3.60 0.40 45.63
N PRO A 267 4.90 0.48 45.26
CA PRO A 267 5.80 1.47 45.84
C PRO A 267 6.04 2.65 44.89
N ALA A 268 5.96 3.83 45.49
CA ALA A 268 6.21 5.15 44.92
C ALA A 268 7.69 5.42 44.59
N GLY A 269 7.92 6.43 43.75
CA GLY A 269 9.26 6.85 43.33
C GLY A 269 9.97 7.86 44.23
N ILE A 270 11.10 8.32 43.67
CA ILE A 270 11.88 9.55 43.94
C ILE A 270 12.89 9.49 45.11
N HIS A 271 14.18 9.66 44.79
CA HIS A 271 14.93 10.84 45.23
C HIS A 271 16.24 11.05 44.43
N LEU A 272 16.41 12.31 44.01
CA LEU A 272 17.62 12.90 43.42
C LEU A 272 18.75 12.99 44.46
N LYS A 273 19.97 12.64 44.04
CA LYS A 273 21.18 13.47 44.15
C LYS A 273 22.19 13.01 43.11
#